data_AF-A0A254QMN3-F1
#
_entry.id   AF-A0A254QMN3-F1
#
_cell.length_a   1.000
_cell.length_b   1.000
_cell.length_c   1.000
_cell.angle_alpha   90.00
_cell.angle_beta   90.00
_cell.angle_gamma   90.00
#
_symmetry.space_group_name_H-M   'P 1'
#
loop_
_entity.id
_entity.type
_entity.pdbx_description
1 polymer ?
#
loop_
_entity_poly.entity_id
_entity_poly.type
_entity_poly.pdbx_seq_one_letter_code
_entity_poly.pdbx_strand_id
1 'polypeptide(L)'
;MPNSSISPERQTAYYVGHAISGVGVLLFLSTFFVIASAPMHQASFTDFNRQASAQMTDFAARAIGGMVLIVIGQVIANIGKFGPAGSGVVFDPQQARKDVEPWSRMVGGVVNDALEEIQPNKSPNPGERLTMLKDLVTDQPSTPAEERPAIERLSEIKILLNQGMLTPEEYEAKRKAIIDSI
;
A
#
# COMPACT_ATOMS: atom_id res chain seq x y z
N MET A 1 -10.94 -13.94 -22.92
CA MET A 1 -10.20 -13.77 -21.66
C MET A 1 -11.16 -14.11 -20.52
N PRO A 2 -10.86 -15.07 -19.61
CA PRO A 2 -11.76 -15.37 -18.50
C PRO A 2 -11.82 -14.13 -17.60
N ASN A 3 -13.03 -13.59 -17.42
CA ASN A 3 -13.28 -12.42 -16.59
C ASN A 3 -13.07 -12.83 -15.12
N SER A 4 -11.88 -12.57 -14.59
CA SER A 4 -11.46 -12.91 -13.22
C SER A 4 -11.92 -11.84 -12.22
N SER A 5 -13.16 -11.39 -12.35
CA SER A 5 -13.78 -10.48 -11.41
C SER A 5 -14.18 -11.24 -10.16
N ILE A 6 -13.74 -10.75 -8.99
CA ILE A 6 -14.27 -11.18 -7.70
C ILE A 6 -15.79 -11.04 -7.76
N SER A 7 -16.54 -12.05 -7.30
CA SER A 7 -18.00 -12.00 -7.38
C SER A 7 -18.53 -10.76 -6.61
N PRO A 8 -19.58 -10.08 -7.10
CA PRO A 8 -20.12 -8.88 -6.44
C PRO A 8 -20.49 -9.13 -4.98
N GLU A 9 -20.92 -10.34 -4.65
CA GLU A 9 -21.29 -10.76 -3.30
C GLU A 9 -20.05 -10.81 -2.38
N ARG A 10 -18.92 -11.33 -2.88
CA ARG A 10 -17.64 -11.37 -2.14
C ARG A 10 -17.10 -9.98 -1.88
N GLN A 11 -17.18 -9.10 -2.88
CA GLN A 11 -16.76 -7.71 -2.76
C GLN A 11 -17.64 -6.98 -1.73
N THR A 12 -18.96 -7.18 -1.79
CA THR A 12 -19.91 -6.59 -0.84
C THR A 12 -19.63 -7.07 0.59
N ALA A 13 -19.44 -8.37 0.80
CA ALA A 13 -19.12 -8.92 2.12
C ALA A 13 -17.80 -8.34 2.68
N TYR A 14 -16.78 -8.17 1.84
CA TYR A 14 -15.53 -7.55 2.24
C TYR A 14 -15.70 -6.12 2.74
N TYR A 15 -16.41 -5.26 1.99
CA TYR A 15 -16.63 -3.86 2.39
C TYR A 15 -17.58 -3.72 3.57
N VAL A 16 -18.65 -4.52 3.63
CA VAL A 16 -19.59 -4.53 4.75
C VAL A 16 -18.88 -4.98 6.03
N GLY A 17 -18.05 -6.02 5.97
CA GLY A 17 -17.26 -6.46 7.12
C GLY A 17 -16.31 -5.38 7.65
N HIS A 18 -15.67 -4.63 6.75
CA HIS A 18 -14.84 -3.48 7.14
C HIS A 18 -15.64 -2.29 7.66
N ALA A 19 -16.82 -2.01 7.10
CA ALA A 19 -17.69 -0.96 7.62
C ALA A 19 -18.15 -1.28 9.05
N ILE A 20 -18.58 -2.53 9.30
CA ILE A 20 -18.96 -3.01 10.64
C ILE A 20 -17.77 -2.96 11.60
N SER A 21 -16.61 -3.44 11.16
CA SER A 21 -15.38 -3.37 11.96
C SER A 21 -15.01 -1.93 12.30
N GLY A 22 -15.11 -1.02 11.33
CA GLY A 22 -14.84 0.41 11.52
C GLY A 22 -15.76 1.04 12.55
N VAL A 23 -17.06 0.73 12.50
CA VAL A 23 -18.03 1.15 13.53
C VAL A 23 -17.66 0.56 14.90
N GLY A 24 -17.28 -0.71 14.97
CA GLY A 24 -16.82 -1.35 16.19
C GLY A 24 -15.57 -0.68 16.79
N VAL A 25 -14.59 -0.33 15.95
CA VAL A 25 -13.40 0.43 16.36
C VAL A 25 -13.79 1.80 16.88
N LEU A 26 -14.70 2.52 16.21
CA LEU A 26 -15.16 3.84 16.67
C LEU A 26 -15.88 3.75 18.02
N LEU A 27 -16.73 2.74 18.21
CA LEU A 27 -17.41 2.48 19.49
C LEU A 27 -16.42 2.11 20.60
N PHE A 28 -15.42 1.29 20.29
CA PHE A 28 -14.36 0.96 21.22
C PHE A 28 -13.51 2.18 21.57
N LEU A 29 -13.10 2.99 20.59
CA LEU A 29 -12.34 4.21 20.85
C LEU A 29 -13.16 5.25 21.63
N SER A 30 -14.49 5.27 21.48
CA SER A 30 -15.39 6.11 22.26
C SER A 30 -15.28 5.86 23.76
N THR A 31 -14.89 4.66 24.21
CA THR A 31 -14.76 4.37 25.65
C THR A 31 -13.65 5.18 26.32
N PHE A 32 -12.59 5.53 25.58
CA PHE A 32 -11.51 6.34 26.10
C PHE A 32 -11.94 7.79 26.35
N PHE A 33 -12.88 8.31 25.55
CA PHE A 33 -13.45 9.65 25.77
C PHE A 33 -14.32 9.70 27.03
N VAL A 34 -15.04 8.62 27.35
CA VAL A 34 -15.84 8.53 28.60
C VAL A 34 -14.94 8.56 29.82
N ILE A 35 -13.83 7.81 29.81
CA ILE A 35 -12.86 7.83 30.90
C ILE A 35 -12.16 9.19 30.99
N ALA A 36 -11.75 9.76 29.85
CA ALA A 36 -11.04 11.04 29.81
C ALA A 36 -11.91 12.25 30.25
N SER A 37 -13.22 12.17 30.07
CA SER A 37 -14.18 13.21 30.50
C SER A 37 -14.75 12.98 31.91
N ALA A 38 -14.30 11.93 32.61
CA ALA A 38 -14.76 11.65 33.96
C ALA A 38 -14.32 12.77 34.93
N PRO A 39 -15.26 13.45 35.60
CA PRO A 39 -14.91 14.48 36.56
C PRO A 39 -14.18 13.85 37.76
N MET A 40 -12.91 14.21 37.97
CA MET A 40 -12.17 13.93 39.21
C MET A 40 -12.73 14.80 40.35
N HIS A 41 -13.99 14.62 40.71
CA HIS A 41 -14.59 15.41 41.79
C HIS A 41 -14.44 14.68 43.13
N GLN A 42 -14.09 15.44 44.17
CA GLN A 42 -14.15 15.02 45.57
C GLN A 42 -15.61 14.64 45.88
N ALA A 43 -15.95 13.36 45.76
CA ALA A 43 -17.29 12.85 46.04
C ALA A 43 -17.22 11.98 47.29
N SER A 44 -18.19 12.15 48.19
CA SER A 44 -18.41 11.26 49.33
C SER A 44 -18.48 9.80 48.88
N PHE A 45 -17.95 8.88 49.68
CA PHE A 45 -17.83 7.44 49.35
C PHE A 45 -19.13 6.79 48.81
N THR A 46 -20.29 7.28 49.26
CA THR A 46 -21.61 6.78 48.85
C THR A 46 -21.99 7.19 47.41
N ASP A 47 -21.69 8.42 47.00
CA ASP A 47 -21.95 8.91 45.64
C ASP A 47 -20.92 8.34 44.65
N PHE A 48 -19.68 8.15 45.12
CA PHE A 48 -18.63 7.48 44.35
C PHE A 48 -19.05 6.05 43.96
N ASN A 49 -19.59 5.25 44.88
CA ASN A 49 -19.96 3.86 44.57
C ASN A 49 -21.10 3.75 43.54
N ARG A 50 -22.07 4.68 43.58
CA ARG A 50 -23.18 4.70 42.60
C ARG A 50 -22.75 5.25 41.24
N GLN A 51 -21.89 6.27 41.23
CA GLN A 51 -21.40 6.87 39.99
C GLN A 51 -20.34 6.00 39.30
N ALA A 52 -19.42 5.40 40.07
CA ALA A 52 -18.41 4.49 39.56
C ALA A 52 -19.02 3.21 38.99
N SER A 53 -20.04 2.63 39.65
CA SER A 53 -20.73 1.45 39.12
C SER A 53 -21.49 1.74 37.82
N ALA A 54 -22.18 2.87 37.71
CA ALA A 54 -22.83 3.28 36.47
C ALA A 54 -21.83 3.55 35.33
N GLN A 55 -20.72 4.25 35.60
CA GLN A 55 -19.67 4.51 34.61
C GLN A 55 -18.95 3.23 34.16
N MET A 56 -18.68 2.31 35.08
CA MET A 56 -18.09 1.00 34.77
C MET A 56 -19.00 0.17 33.87
N THR A 57 -20.32 0.20 34.12
CA THR A 57 -21.28 -0.59 33.34
C THR A 57 -21.39 -0.06 31.90
N ASP A 58 -21.45 1.26 31.71
CA ASP A 58 -21.50 1.89 30.39
C ASP A 58 -20.17 1.71 29.63
N PHE A 59 -19.04 1.83 30.32
CA PHE A 59 -17.72 1.51 29.77
C PHE A 59 -17.64 0.05 29.29
N ALA A 60 -18.02 -0.90 30.14
CA ALA A 60 -17.98 -2.32 29.81
C ALA A 60 -18.91 -2.65 28.62
N ALA A 61 -20.13 -2.11 28.62
CA ALA A 61 -21.09 -2.33 27.53
C ALA A 61 -20.56 -1.84 26.18
N ARG A 62 -19.97 -0.65 26.13
CA ARG A 62 -19.40 -0.07 24.90
C ARG A 62 -18.11 -0.78 24.46
N ALA A 63 -17.23 -1.13 25.41
CA ALA A 63 -15.99 -1.82 25.11
C ALA A 63 -16.24 -3.23 24.58
N ILE A 64 -17.10 -3.99 25.26
CA ILE A 64 -17.48 -5.34 24.85
C ILE A 64 -18.26 -5.29 23.53
N GLY A 65 -19.24 -4.39 23.41
CA GLY A 65 -20.01 -4.21 22.18
C GLY A 65 -19.13 -3.85 20.98
N GLY A 66 -18.19 -2.91 21.17
CA GLY A 66 -17.21 -2.52 20.15
C GLY A 66 -16.32 -3.70 19.73
N MET A 67 -15.78 -4.45 20.69
CA MET A 67 -14.95 -5.62 20.39
C MET A 67 -15.71 -6.72 19.66
N VAL A 68 -16.96 -6.99 20.04
CA VAL A 68 -17.80 -7.97 19.35
C VAL A 68 -18.07 -7.55 17.90
N LEU A 69 -18.37 -6.28 17.67
CA LEU A 69 -18.57 -5.73 16.31
C LEU A 69 -17.30 -5.85 15.46
N ILE A 70 -16.12 -5.57 16.04
CA ILE A 70 -14.83 -5.74 15.35
C ILE A 70 -14.66 -7.21 14.94
N VAL A 71 -14.84 -8.15 15.86
CA VAL A 71 -14.67 -9.58 15.58
C VAL A 71 -15.64 -10.04 14.49
N ILE A 72 -16.93 -9.70 14.60
CA ILE A 72 -17.94 -10.07 13.60
C ILE A 72 -17.59 -9.47 12.23
N GLY A 73 -17.23 -8.19 12.19
CA GLY A 73 -16.84 -7.51 10.96
C GLY A 73 -15.63 -8.17 10.30
N GLN A 74 -14.60 -8.55 11.09
CA GLN A 74 -13.42 -9.26 10.58
C GLN A 74 -13.76 -10.64 10.03
N VAL A 75 -14.64 -11.39 10.69
CA VAL A 75 -15.09 -12.71 10.19
C VAL A 75 -15.78 -12.55 8.83
N ILE A 76 -16.72 -11.60 8.71
CA ILE A 76 -17.43 -11.34 7.44
C ILE A 76 -16.44 -10.91 6.34
N ALA A 77 -15.50 -10.01 6.66
CA ALA A 77 -14.50 -9.54 5.71
C ALA A 77 -13.58 -10.68 5.23
N ASN A 78 -13.18 -11.58 6.13
CA ASN A 78 -12.36 -12.74 5.81
C ASN A 78 -13.09 -13.74 4.90
N ILE A 79 -14.39 -13.94 5.11
CA ILE A 79 -15.23 -14.75 4.21
C ILE A 79 -15.32 -14.11 2.82
N GLY A 80 -15.49 -12.79 2.73
CA GLY A 80 -15.47 -12.08 1.44
C GLY A 80 -14.11 -12.22 0.72
N LYS A 81 -13.01 -12.06 1.48
CA LYS A 81 -11.64 -12.12 0.98
C LYS A 81 -11.28 -13.51 0.43
N PHE A 82 -11.45 -14.55 1.23
CA PHE A 82 -11.00 -15.91 0.91
C PHE A 82 -12.11 -16.81 0.37
N GLY A 83 -13.34 -16.32 0.24
CA GLY A 83 -14.50 -17.15 -0.10
C GLY A 83 -14.93 -18.05 1.06
N PRO A 84 -16.13 -18.65 1.00
CA PRO A 84 -16.63 -19.51 2.07
C PRO A 84 -15.80 -20.79 2.23
N ALA A 85 -15.24 -21.35 1.15
CA ALA A 85 -14.40 -22.54 1.25
C ALA A 85 -12.97 -22.20 1.69
N GLY A 86 -12.42 -21.08 1.19
CA GLY A 86 -11.08 -20.64 1.60
C GLY A 86 -11.01 -20.04 3.02
N SER A 87 -12.13 -19.56 3.57
CA SER A 87 -12.22 -19.11 4.98
C SER A 87 -12.50 -20.25 5.98
N GLY A 88 -12.70 -21.48 5.51
CA GLY A 88 -12.99 -22.64 6.36
C GLY A 88 -14.44 -22.75 6.85
N VAL A 89 -15.35 -21.92 6.33
CA VAL A 89 -16.80 -22.04 6.61
C VAL A 89 -17.38 -23.27 5.92
N VAL A 90 -16.89 -23.59 4.71
CA VAL A 90 -17.26 -24.78 3.94
C VAL A 90 -16.04 -25.66 3.73
N PHE A 91 -16.13 -26.94 4.08
CA PHE A 91 -15.04 -27.90 3.89
C PHE A 91 -15.05 -28.49 2.48
N ASP A 92 -14.57 -27.73 1.50
CA ASP A 92 -14.24 -28.21 0.16
C ASP A 92 -12.82 -27.77 -0.23
N PRO A 93 -11.83 -28.68 -0.23
CA PRO A 93 -10.44 -28.34 -0.53
C PRO A 93 -10.23 -27.94 -2.00
N GLN A 94 -11.06 -28.40 -2.93
CA GLN A 94 -10.96 -28.01 -4.35
C GLN A 94 -11.52 -26.60 -4.55
N GLN A 95 -12.66 -26.31 -3.92
CA GLN A 95 -13.24 -24.97 -3.96
C GLN A 95 -12.38 -23.95 -3.21
N ALA A 96 -11.76 -24.33 -2.09
CA ALA A 96 -10.85 -23.47 -1.34
C ALA A 96 -9.67 -22.98 -2.21
N ARG A 97 -9.08 -23.88 -3.04
CA ARG A 97 -8.02 -23.50 -3.99
C ARG A 97 -8.49 -22.46 -5.00
N LYS A 98 -9.70 -22.62 -5.55
CA LYS A 98 -10.28 -21.66 -6.49
C LYS A 98 -10.56 -20.31 -5.81
N ASP A 99 -11.07 -20.33 -4.57
CA ASP A 99 -11.43 -19.10 -3.86
C ASP A 99 -10.20 -18.24 -3.51
N VAL A 100 -9.06 -18.87 -3.21
CA VAL A 100 -7.77 -18.22 -2.86
C VAL A 100 -6.84 -17.98 -4.06
N GLU A 101 -7.13 -18.56 -5.23
CA GLU A 101 -6.32 -18.43 -6.45
C GLU A 101 -6.02 -16.98 -6.84
N PRO A 102 -6.99 -16.04 -6.81
CA PRO A 102 -6.72 -14.64 -7.15
C PRO A 102 -5.67 -14.00 -6.23
N TRP A 103 -5.76 -14.27 -4.93
CA TRP A 103 -4.81 -13.77 -3.93
C TRP A 103 -3.44 -14.41 -4.06
N SER A 104 -3.39 -15.72 -4.31
CA SER A 104 -2.13 -16.46 -4.47
C SER A 104 -1.36 -15.98 -5.70
N ARG A 105 -2.06 -15.68 -6.81
CA ARG A 105 -1.44 -15.06 -8.00
C ARG A 105 -0.92 -13.67 -7.73
N MET A 106 -1.69 -12.84 -7.02
CA MET A 106 -1.25 -11.48 -6.69
C MET A 106 0.00 -11.48 -5.80
N VAL A 107 0.04 -12.33 -4.77
CA VAL A 107 1.22 -12.50 -3.92
C VAL A 107 2.40 -13.04 -4.72
N GLY A 108 2.17 -14.02 -5.60
CA GLY A 108 3.20 -14.56 -6.48
C GLY A 108 3.78 -13.52 -7.45
N GLY A 109 2.95 -12.62 -7.98
CA GLY A 109 3.41 -11.49 -8.79
C GLY A 109 4.36 -10.59 -8.03
N VAL A 110 3.97 -10.16 -6.82
CA VAL A 110 4.83 -9.31 -5.97
C VAL A 110 6.16 -9.98 -5.61
N VAL A 111 6.15 -11.29 -5.34
CA VAL A 111 7.38 -12.05 -5.05
C VAL A 111 8.26 -12.16 -6.29
N ASN A 112 7.67 -12.42 -7.47
CA ASN A 112 8.42 -12.47 -8.72
C ASN A 112 9.02 -11.10 -9.05
N ASP A 113 8.27 -10.01 -8.89
CA ASP A 113 8.74 -8.64 -9.12
C ASP A 113 9.95 -8.33 -8.22
N ALA A 114 9.89 -8.71 -6.94
CA ALA A 114 11.00 -8.54 -6.00
C ALA A 114 12.22 -9.41 -6.36
N LEU A 115 12.00 -10.63 -6.87
CA LEU A 115 13.09 -11.51 -7.32
C LEU A 115 13.72 -11.04 -8.63
N GLU A 116 12.95 -10.45 -9.54
CA GLU A 116 13.47 -9.84 -10.77
C GLU A 116 14.34 -8.62 -10.47
N GLU A 117 14.01 -7.82 -9.45
CA GLU A 117 14.84 -6.70 -9.00
C GLU A 117 16.18 -7.14 -8.41
N ILE A 118 16.21 -8.29 -7.72
CA ILE A 118 17.42 -8.83 -7.08
C ILE A 118 18.26 -9.68 -8.06
N GLN A 119 17.67 -10.22 -9.12
CA GLN A 119 18.40 -11.03 -10.09
C GLN A 119 19.44 -10.20 -10.86
N PRO A 120 20.70 -10.66 -10.95
CA PRO A 120 21.80 -9.92 -11.57
C PRO A 120 21.73 -9.85 -13.10
N ASN A 121 20.59 -10.16 -13.73
CA ASN A 121 20.44 -10.21 -15.19
C ASN A 121 20.43 -8.82 -15.85
N LYS A 122 20.59 -7.75 -15.05
CA LYS A 122 20.94 -6.40 -15.53
C LYS A 122 22.39 -6.03 -15.18
N SER A 123 23.27 -7.02 -15.06
CA SER A 123 24.71 -6.82 -15.05
C SER A 123 25.12 -6.32 -16.44
N PRO A 124 25.72 -5.12 -16.57
CA PRO A 124 26.22 -4.64 -17.86
C PRO A 124 27.20 -5.66 -18.45
N ASN A 125 27.13 -5.88 -19.76
CA ASN A 125 28.07 -6.74 -20.50
C ASN A 125 29.52 -6.32 -20.16
N PRO A 126 30.51 -7.24 -20.07
CA PRO A 126 31.92 -6.90 -19.94
C PRO A 126 32.39 -5.70 -20.80
N GLY A 127 31.88 -5.55 -22.03
CA GLY A 127 32.15 -4.39 -22.88
C GLY A 127 31.59 -3.07 -22.33
N GLU A 128 30.35 -3.07 -21.84
CA GLU A 128 29.70 -1.90 -21.22
C GLU A 128 30.32 -1.55 -19.87
N ARG A 129 30.80 -2.54 -19.11
CA ARG A 129 31.54 -2.30 -17.87
C ARG A 129 32.85 -1.59 -18.14
N LEU A 130 33.55 -1.96 -19.20
CA LEU A 130 34.82 -1.33 -19.56
C LEU A 130 34.63 0.11 -20.06
N THR A 131 33.55 0.40 -20.79
CA THR A 131 33.22 1.77 -21.17
C THR A 131 32.80 2.60 -19.95
N MET A 132 31.91 2.10 -19.09
CA MET A 132 31.53 2.79 -17.85
C MET A 132 32.72 3.04 -16.92
N LEU A 133 33.63 2.07 -16.77
CA LEU A 133 34.85 2.24 -15.98
C LEU A 133 35.81 3.25 -16.61
N LYS A 134 35.92 3.27 -17.94
CA LYS A 134 36.73 4.26 -18.65
C LYS A 134 36.13 5.67 -18.50
N ASP A 135 34.81 5.81 -18.56
CA ASP A 135 34.11 7.08 -18.39
C ASP A 135 34.25 7.61 -16.95
N LEU A 136 34.14 6.72 -15.95
CA LEU A 136 34.37 7.04 -14.53
C LEU A 136 35.81 7.45 -14.22
N VAL A 137 36.78 6.91 -14.97
CA VAL A 137 38.22 7.21 -14.79
C VAL A 137 38.65 8.44 -15.59
N THR A 138 37.99 8.74 -16.71
CA THR A 138 38.45 9.79 -17.66
C THR A 138 37.66 11.10 -17.54
N ASP A 139 36.59 11.15 -16.74
CA ASP A 139 35.66 12.31 -16.60
C ASP A 139 35.17 12.87 -17.95
N GLN A 140 35.26 12.04 -18.99
CA GLN A 140 34.96 12.30 -20.38
C GLN A 140 34.21 11.07 -20.89
N PRO A 141 32.90 11.21 -21.18
CA PRO A 141 32.12 10.08 -21.67
C PRO A 141 32.63 9.64 -23.05
N SER A 142 32.89 8.34 -23.19
CA SER A 142 33.48 7.72 -24.38
C SER A 142 32.62 7.80 -25.64
N THR A 143 31.30 8.00 -25.47
CA THR A 143 30.36 8.24 -26.57
C THR A 143 30.10 9.75 -26.71
N PRO A 144 30.43 10.36 -27.86
CA PRO A 144 30.13 11.76 -28.14
C PRO A 144 28.64 12.05 -27.91
N ALA A 145 28.32 13.19 -27.29
CA ALA A 145 26.94 13.56 -26.95
C ALA A 145 26.00 13.60 -28.16
N GLU A 146 26.53 13.71 -29.39
CA GLU A 146 25.77 13.76 -30.63
C GLU A 146 25.32 12.37 -31.15
N GLU A 147 26.03 11.29 -30.78
CA GLU A 147 25.73 9.91 -31.19
C GLU A 147 24.79 9.19 -30.21
N ARG A 148 24.41 9.83 -29.09
CA ARG A 148 23.55 9.22 -28.08
C ARG A 148 22.07 9.19 -28.49
N PRO A 149 21.31 8.17 -28.07
CA PRO A 149 19.86 8.11 -28.28
C PRO A 149 19.18 9.41 -27.84
N ALA A 150 18.23 9.91 -28.63
CA ALA A 150 17.59 11.20 -28.38
C ALA A 150 16.93 11.29 -26.98
N ILE A 151 16.42 10.18 -26.47
CA ILE A 151 15.84 10.08 -25.11
C ILE A 151 16.89 10.41 -24.04
N GLU A 152 18.13 9.95 -24.21
CA GLU A 152 19.23 10.19 -23.27
C GLU A 152 19.67 11.66 -23.30
N ARG A 153 19.82 12.24 -24.51
CA ARG A 153 20.13 13.67 -24.70
C ARG A 153 19.08 14.57 -24.05
N LEU A 154 17.79 14.21 -24.14
CA LEU A 154 16.68 14.94 -23.51
C LEU A 154 16.73 14.87 -21.97
N SER A 155 17.19 13.75 -21.41
CA SER A 155 17.34 13.61 -19.96
C SER A 155 18.49 14.46 -19.41
N GLU A 156 19.58 14.55 -20.16
CA GLU A 156 20.78 15.33 -19.79
C GLU A 156 20.49 16.84 -19.76
N ILE A 157 19.85 17.39 -20.80
CA ILE A 157 19.48 18.82 -20.81
C ILE A 157 18.52 19.20 -19.67
N LYS A 158 17.66 18.26 -19.23
CA LYS A 158 16.75 18.46 -18.11
C LYS A 158 17.48 18.47 -16.76
N ILE A 159 18.48 17.61 -16.60
CA ILE A 159 19.36 17.61 -15.44
C ILE A 159 20.13 18.94 -15.36
N LEU A 160 20.67 19.41 -16.49
CA LEU A 160 21.40 20.67 -16.54
C LEU A 160 20.52 21.89 -16.22
N LEU A 161 19.24 21.90 -16.66
CA LEU A 161 18.25 22.91 -16.27
C LEU A 161 18.00 22.88 -14.76
N ASN A 162 17.80 21.69 -14.19
CA ASN A 162 17.57 21.53 -12.74
C ASN A 162 18.79 21.91 -11.90
N GLN A 163 20.00 21.79 -12.44
CA GLN A 163 21.25 22.22 -11.81
C GLN A 163 21.54 23.72 -12.02
N GLY A 164 20.68 24.44 -12.75
CA GLY A 164 20.86 25.86 -13.06
C GLY A 164 21.98 26.15 -14.06
N MET A 165 22.50 25.13 -14.75
CA MET A 165 23.55 25.27 -15.77
C MET A 165 22.98 25.66 -17.14
N LEU A 166 21.67 25.58 -17.31
CA LEU A 166 20.94 25.95 -18.52
C LEU A 166 19.79 26.87 -18.13
N THR A 167 19.60 27.94 -18.90
CA THR A 167 18.41 28.77 -18.75
C THR A 167 17.19 28.09 -19.39
N PRO A 168 15.95 28.41 -18.96
CA PRO A 168 14.75 27.83 -19.55
C PRO A 168 14.64 28.04 -21.08
N GLU A 169 15.14 29.17 -21.58
CA GLU A 169 15.14 29.49 -23.02
C GLU A 169 16.11 28.59 -23.81
N GLU A 170 17.31 28.39 -23.27
CA GLU A 170 18.32 27.52 -23.88
C GLU A 170 17.91 26.04 -23.83
N TYR A 171 17.21 25.62 -22.77
CA TYR A 171 16.64 24.28 -22.67
C TYR A 171 15.65 24.01 -23.81
N GLU A 172 14.72 24.93 -24.06
CA GLU A 172 13.72 24.74 -25.13
C GLU A 172 14.37 24.74 -26.52
N ALA A 173 15.38 25.60 -26.76
CA ALA A 173 16.12 25.60 -28.02
C ALA A 173 16.85 24.27 -28.26
N LYS A 174 17.53 23.73 -27.24
CA LYS A 174 18.25 22.44 -27.33
C LYS A 174 17.28 21.26 -27.43
N ARG A 175 16.19 21.28 -26.67
CA ARG A 175 15.13 20.27 -26.73
C ARG A 175 14.52 20.20 -28.13
N LYS A 176 14.21 21.35 -28.72
CA LYS A 176 13.65 21.44 -30.07
C LYS A 176 14.64 20.90 -31.12
N ALA A 177 15.91 21.28 -31.05
CA ALA A 177 16.94 20.78 -31.96
C ALA A 177 17.10 19.24 -31.89
N ILE A 178 16.97 18.64 -30.70
CA ILE A 178 17.02 17.18 -30.53
C ILE A 178 15.78 16.54 -31.15
N ILE A 179 14.58 17.09 -30.90
CA ILE A 179 13.31 16.57 -31.45
C ILE A 179 13.30 16.67 -32.98
N ASP A 180 13.81 17.76 -33.54
CA ASP A 180 13.91 17.96 -34.99
C ASP A 180 14.97 17.04 -35.66
N SER A 181 15.86 16.42 -34.87
CA SER A 181 16.89 15.48 -35.34
C SER A 181 16.47 14.00 -35.32
N ILE A 182 15.26 13.69 -34.86
CA ILE A 182 14.66 12.34 -34.80
C ILE A 182 13.82 12.11 -36.06
#